data_AF-A0A9Q5ST30-F1
#
_entry.id   AF-A0A9Q5ST30-F1
#
_cell.length_a   1.000
_cell.length_b   1.000
_cell.length_c   1.000
_cell.angle_alpha   90.00
_cell.angle_beta   90.00
_cell.angle_gamma   90.00
#
_symmetry.space_group_name_H-M   'P 1'
#
loop_
_entity.id
_entity.type
_entity.pdbx_description
1 polymer ?
#
loop_
_entity_poly.entity_id
_entity_poly.type
_entity_poly.pdbx_seq_one_letter_code
_entity_poly.pdbx_strand_id
1 'polypeptide(L)'
;MDANLSRDKVAGFLGQSFVRIPRKVFTMLFHGKGREKTIGMAYLILISEVYFADGRVCLKRRSYMCKRGEYVGRCEELAGCCGMSATTLRRSLKWLKDEGLIEMKRLEDGIFIRVCGYDFIMGFRRKGEEIPAKAAFLALEEAERRMGGRSMQFDCCSANGEGGMQ
;
A
#
# COMPACT_ATOMS: atom_id res chain seq x y z
N MET A 1 -19.57 3.40 30.46
CA MET A 1 -19.81 3.55 29.02
C MET A 1 -20.17 2.19 28.47
N ASP A 2 -21.34 2.06 27.82
CA ASP A 2 -21.80 0.77 27.29
C ASP A 2 -20.85 0.27 26.20
N ALA A 3 -20.20 -0.86 26.47
CA ALA A 3 -19.21 -1.46 25.57
C ALA A 3 -19.78 -1.76 24.18
N ASN A 4 -21.09 -2.02 24.08
CA ASN A 4 -21.78 -2.27 22.83
C ASN A 4 -21.94 -0.99 21.98
N LEU A 5 -22.30 0.14 22.60
CA LEU A 5 -22.36 1.43 21.91
C LEU A 5 -20.98 1.87 21.38
N SER A 6 -19.91 1.51 22.10
CA SER A 6 -18.54 1.74 21.65
C SER A 6 -18.17 0.86 20.45
N ARG A 7 -18.64 -0.39 20.40
CA ARG A 7 -18.32 -1.31 19.30
C ARG A 7 -18.98 -0.91 18.00
N ASP A 8 -20.25 -0.53 18.04
CA ASP A 8 -20.99 -0.14 16.83
C ASP A 8 -20.44 1.16 16.23
N LYS A 9 -20.04 2.12 17.08
CA LYS A 9 -19.34 3.33 16.63
C LYS A 9 -18.01 3.03 15.95
N VAL A 10 -17.23 2.12 16.53
CA VAL A 10 -15.94 1.70 15.95
C VAL A 10 -16.16 0.96 14.64
N ALA A 11 -17.10 0.00 14.58
CA ALA A 11 -17.43 -0.71 13.35
C ALA A 11 -17.92 0.23 12.24
N GLY A 12 -18.77 1.21 12.59
CA GLY A 12 -19.23 2.24 11.66
C GLY A 12 -18.11 3.11 11.11
N PHE A 13 -17.11 3.45 11.94
CA PHE A 13 -15.94 4.24 11.49
C PHE A 13 -14.97 3.44 10.61
N LEU A 14 -14.69 2.18 10.97
CA LEU A 14 -13.74 1.34 10.23
C LEU A 14 -14.28 0.90 8.87
N GLY A 15 -15.60 0.85 8.70
CA GLY A 15 -16.21 0.38 7.48
C GLY A 15 -16.02 -1.13 7.28
N GLN A 16 -16.15 -1.57 6.03
CA GLN A 16 -16.19 -3.00 5.68
C GLN A 16 -14.86 -3.57 5.15
N SER A 17 -13.87 -2.73 4.85
CA SER A 17 -12.62 -3.15 4.21
C SER A 17 -11.38 -2.51 4.84
N PHE A 18 -10.27 -3.23 4.76
CA PHE A 18 -9.00 -2.83 5.33
C PHE A 18 -7.87 -3.09 4.33
N VAL A 19 -6.81 -2.32 4.46
CA VAL A 19 -5.58 -2.49 3.69
C VAL A 19 -4.40 -2.64 4.65
N ARG A 20 -3.48 -3.56 4.33
CA ARG A 20 -2.25 -3.73 5.12
C ARG A 20 -1.22 -2.72 4.65
N ILE A 21 -0.69 -1.94 5.58
CA ILE A 21 0.30 -0.89 5.29
C ILE A 21 1.60 -1.22 6.05
N PRO A 22 2.73 -1.38 5.36
CA PRO A 22 4.02 -1.60 6.02
C PRO A 22 4.38 -0.43 6.94
N ARG A 23 4.86 -0.72 8.16
CA ARG A 23 5.24 0.33 9.13
C ARG A 23 6.31 1.29 8.62
N LYS A 24 7.21 0.84 7.73
CA LYS A 24 8.18 1.71 7.06
C LYS A 24 7.50 2.87 6.33
N VAL A 25 6.34 2.64 5.71
CA VAL A 25 5.55 3.70 5.07
C VAL A 25 5.11 4.73 6.10
N PHE A 26 4.61 4.30 7.27
CA PHE A 26 4.28 5.23 8.34
C PHE A 26 5.50 5.96 8.92
N THR A 27 6.67 5.30 9.00
CA THR A 27 7.91 5.98 9.37
C THR A 27 8.23 7.11 8.39
N MET A 28 8.18 6.83 7.08
CA MET A 28 8.41 7.83 6.04
C MET A 28 7.38 8.98 6.12
N LEU A 29 6.12 8.68 6.42
CA LEU A 29 5.04 9.66 6.49
C LEU A 29 5.11 10.58 7.72
N PHE A 30 5.33 10.00 8.90
CA PHE A 30 5.25 10.72 10.17
C PHE A 30 6.61 11.25 10.65
N HIS A 31 7.71 10.61 10.27
CA HIS A 31 9.06 10.94 10.75
C HIS A 31 10.02 11.30 9.60
N GLY A 32 9.69 10.93 8.36
CA GLY A 32 10.49 11.27 7.20
C GLY A 32 10.45 12.76 6.85
N LYS A 33 11.49 13.22 6.14
CA LYS A 33 11.64 14.62 5.73
C LYS A 33 11.63 14.78 4.21
N GLY A 34 11.07 15.89 3.73
CA GLY A 34 11.08 16.27 2.32
C GLY A 34 10.64 15.15 1.37
N ARG A 35 11.58 14.66 0.56
CA ARG A 35 11.35 13.63 -0.45
C ARG A 35 10.89 12.29 0.15
N GLU A 36 11.37 11.92 1.33
CA GLU A 36 11.00 10.65 1.97
C GLU A 36 9.50 10.60 2.27
N LYS A 37 8.97 11.67 2.88
CA LYS A 37 7.54 11.83 3.16
C LYS A 37 6.70 11.78 1.89
N THR A 38 7.21 12.42 0.84
CA THR A 38 6.61 12.48 -0.50
C THR A 38 6.51 11.09 -1.14
N ILE A 39 7.58 10.28 -1.05
CA ILE A 39 7.59 8.89 -1.51
C ILE A 39 6.64 8.03 -0.66
N GLY A 40 6.64 8.22 0.66
CA GLY A 40 5.72 7.53 1.57
C GLY A 40 4.26 7.78 1.20
N MET A 41 3.90 9.03 0.90
CA MET A 41 2.55 9.38 0.44
C MET A 41 2.21 8.74 -0.90
N ALA A 42 3.15 8.78 -1.86
CA ALA A 42 2.95 8.16 -3.18
C ALA A 42 2.76 6.63 -3.08
N TYR A 43 3.52 5.96 -2.22
CA TYR A 43 3.36 4.52 -2.03
C TYR A 43 2.09 4.16 -1.26
N LEU A 44 1.72 4.97 -0.25
CA LEU A 44 0.48 4.81 0.49
C LEU A 44 -0.74 4.89 -0.43
N ILE A 45 -0.83 5.93 -1.27
CA ILE A 45 -1.97 6.08 -2.19
C ILE A 45 -2.03 4.94 -3.22
N LEU A 46 -0.88 4.43 -3.68
CA LEU A 46 -0.90 3.26 -4.56
C LEU A 46 -1.45 2.03 -3.85
N ILE A 47 -1.03 1.76 -2.62
CA ILE A 47 -1.53 0.62 -1.85
C ILE A 47 -3.04 0.71 -1.61
N SER A 48 -3.60 1.92 -1.47
CA SER A 48 -5.04 2.12 -1.28
C SER A 48 -5.85 2.05 -2.58
N GLU A 49 -5.29 2.48 -3.71
CA GLU A 49 -6.03 2.65 -4.98
C GLU A 49 -5.87 1.48 -5.96
N VAL A 50 -4.88 0.61 -5.78
CA VAL A 50 -4.76 -0.58 -6.63
C VAL A 50 -5.90 -1.57 -6.39
N TYR A 51 -6.24 -2.33 -7.43
CA TYR A 51 -7.31 -3.31 -7.38
C TYR A 51 -7.00 -4.41 -6.36
N PHE A 52 -7.94 -4.67 -5.44
CA PHE A 52 -7.84 -5.79 -4.50
C PHE A 52 -8.18 -7.14 -5.13
N ALA A 53 -8.99 -7.14 -6.18
CA ALA A 53 -9.35 -8.29 -7.00
C ALA A 53 -9.46 -7.85 -8.47
N ASP A 54 -9.36 -8.78 -9.40
CA ASP A 54 -9.43 -8.47 -10.83
C ASP A 54 -10.74 -7.75 -11.19
N GLY A 55 -10.63 -6.74 -12.04
CA GLY A 55 -11.76 -5.93 -12.46
C GLY A 55 -11.48 -5.14 -13.73
N ARG A 56 -12.41 -4.24 -14.07
CA ARG A 56 -12.31 -3.41 -15.28
C ARG A 56 -12.43 -1.94 -14.92
N VAL A 57 -11.59 -1.12 -15.56
CA VAL A 57 -11.70 0.33 -15.54
C VAL A 57 -11.90 0.85 -16.95
N CYS A 58 -12.74 1.86 -17.09
CA CYS A 58 -12.92 2.59 -18.34
C CYS A 58 -12.21 3.94 -18.23
N LEU A 59 -11.19 4.14 -19.06
CA LEU A 59 -10.48 5.40 -19.18
C LEU A 59 -10.88 6.03 -20.51
N LYS A 60 -11.70 7.09 -20.43
CA LYS A 60 -12.44 7.67 -21.57
C LYS A 60 -13.21 6.60 -22.35
N ARG A 61 -12.77 6.26 -23.57
CA ARG A 61 -13.42 5.30 -24.47
C ARG A 61 -12.75 3.93 -24.49
N ARG A 62 -11.72 3.70 -23.66
CA ARG A 62 -10.97 2.45 -23.62
C ARG A 62 -11.22 1.72 -22.31
N SER A 63 -11.46 0.42 -22.40
CA SER A 63 -11.58 -0.45 -21.24
C SER A 63 -10.28 -1.20 -21.03
N TYR A 64 -9.81 -1.21 -19.78
CA TYR A 64 -8.63 -1.94 -19.35
C TYR A 64 -9.04 -2.97 -18.30
N MET A 65 -8.51 -4.18 -18.43
CA MET A 65 -8.58 -5.19 -17.38
C MET A 65 -7.46 -4.93 -16.38
N CYS A 66 -7.82 -4.63 -15.14
CA CYS A 66 -6.89 -4.46 -14.03
C CYS A 66 -6.89 -5.75 -13.22
N LYS A 67 -5.71 -6.33 -13.04
CA LYS A 67 -5.53 -7.44 -12.10
C LYS A 67 -5.34 -6.89 -10.70
N ARG A 68 -5.45 -7.79 -9.73
CA ARG A 68 -5.06 -7.50 -8.35
C ARG A 68 -3.65 -6.88 -8.28
N GLY A 69 -3.52 -5.81 -7.49
CA GLY A 69 -2.29 -5.03 -7.34
C GLY A 69 -2.00 -4.05 -8.47
N GLU A 70 -2.92 -3.88 -9.42
CA GLU A 70 -2.79 -2.97 -10.55
C GLU A 70 -3.69 -1.73 -10.40
N TYR A 71 -3.21 -0.61 -10.92
CA TYR A 71 -3.92 0.65 -11.03
C TYR A 71 -3.86 1.13 -12.48
N VAL A 72 -4.99 1.59 -13.00
CA VAL A 72 -5.09 2.28 -14.29
C VAL A 72 -5.96 3.52 -14.10
N GLY A 73 -5.42 4.68 -14.44
CA GLY A 73 -6.10 5.96 -14.25
C GLY A 73 -5.26 7.14 -14.71
N ARG A 74 -5.69 8.37 -14.41
CA ARG A 74 -4.91 9.57 -14.73
C ARG A 74 -3.96 9.91 -13.59
N CYS A 75 -2.75 10.34 -13.93
CA CYS A 75 -1.77 10.74 -12.92
C CYS A 75 -2.25 11.94 -12.10
N GLU A 76 -3.07 12.80 -12.69
CA GLU A 76 -3.64 14.00 -12.09
C GLU A 76 -4.68 13.64 -11.03
N GLU A 77 -5.51 12.61 -11.27
CA GLU A 77 -6.48 12.10 -10.30
C GLU A 77 -5.76 11.50 -9.09
N LEU A 78 -4.77 10.64 -9.34
CA LEU A 78 -3.96 10.03 -8.30
C LEU A 78 -3.21 11.08 -7.46
N ALA A 79 -2.73 12.15 -8.10
CA ALA A 79 -2.06 13.26 -7.42
C ALA A 79 -3.03 14.08 -6.55
N GLY A 80 -4.27 14.28 -7.03
CA GLY A 80 -5.34 14.91 -6.26
C GLY A 80 -5.65 14.14 -4.97
N CYS A 81 -5.72 12.81 -5.03
CA CYS A 81 -6.03 11.98 -3.85
C CYS A 81 -4.98 12.09 -2.73
N CYS A 82 -3.70 12.31 -3.07
CA CYS A 82 -2.63 12.45 -2.08
C CYS A 82 -2.25 13.91 -1.75
N GLY A 83 -2.98 14.90 -2.29
CA GLY A 83 -2.73 16.32 -2.05
C GLY A 83 -1.40 16.82 -2.65
N MET A 84 -0.94 16.19 -3.73
CA MET A 84 0.35 16.48 -4.36
C MET A 84 0.15 17.09 -5.75
N SER A 85 1.15 17.85 -6.22
CA SER A 85 1.18 18.20 -7.65
C SER A 85 1.48 16.96 -8.50
N ALA A 86 0.93 16.89 -9.71
CA ALA A 86 1.21 15.79 -10.64
C ALA A 86 2.71 15.64 -10.90
N THR A 87 3.48 16.74 -10.96
CA THR A 87 4.93 16.71 -11.13
C THR A 87 5.63 16.03 -9.96
N THR A 88 5.24 16.35 -8.72
CA THR A 88 5.82 15.74 -7.50
C THR A 88 5.47 14.26 -7.42
N LEU A 89 4.23 13.89 -7.74
CA LEU A 89 3.82 12.48 -7.78
C LEU A 89 4.63 11.72 -8.84
N ARG A 90 4.75 12.23 -10.07
CA ARG A 90 5.52 11.57 -11.14
C ARG A 90 6.98 11.33 -10.76
N ARG A 91 7.63 12.27 -10.06
CA ARG A 91 9.00 12.09 -9.55
C ARG A 91 9.09 10.97 -8.51
N SER A 92 8.09 10.88 -7.63
CA SER A 92 8.02 9.85 -6.60
C SER A 92 7.74 8.47 -7.21
N LEU A 93 6.81 8.39 -8.17
CA LEU A 93 6.54 7.17 -8.94
C LEU A 93 7.76 6.71 -9.73
N LYS A 94 8.52 7.64 -10.33
CA LYS A 94 9.77 7.29 -11.00
C LYS A 94 10.76 6.66 -10.01
N TRP A 95 10.96 7.27 -8.84
CA TRP A 95 11.84 6.70 -7.83
C TRP A 95 11.38 5.31 -7.35
N LEU A 96 10.10 5.14 -7.06
CA LEU A 96 9.53 3.83 -6.69
C LEU A 96 9.75 2.77 -7.77
N LYS A 97 9.66 3.17 -9.04
CA LYS A 97 9.94 2.29 -10.18
C LYS A 97 11.42 1.92 -10.24
N ASP A 98 12.31 2.89 -10.08
CA ASP A 98 13.76 2.70 -10.13
C ASP A 98 14.24 1.76 -9.00
N GLU A 99 13.59 1.81 -7.83
CA GLU A 99 13.79 0.89 -6.69
C GLU A 99 13.11 -0.48 -6.87
N GLY A 100 12.41 -0.72 -7.97
CA GLY A 100 11.73 -1.99 -8.24
C GLY A 100 10.48 -2.24 -7.39
N LEU A 101 9.97 -1.24 -6.67
CA LEU A 101 8.77 -1.35 -5.83
C LEU A 101 7.47 -1.31 -6.64
N ILE A 102 7.53 -0.74 -7.85
CA ILE A 102 6.41 -0.70 -8.79
C ILE A 102 6.88 -0.96 -10.23
N GLU A 103 5.98 -1.47 -11.06
CA GLU A 103 6.09 -1.39 -12.52
C GLU A 103 5.21 -0.26 -13.02
N MET A 104 5.66 0.50 -14.03
CA MET A 104 4.88 1.60 -14.60
C MET A 104 5.00 1.66 -16.12
N LYS A 105 3.85 1.78 -16.79
CA LYS A 105 3.72 1.94 -18.25
C LYS A 105 2.83 3.15 -18.56
N ARG A 106 3.22 3.93 -19.56
CA ARG A 106 2.37 5.00 -20.09
C ARG A 106 1.27 4.38 -20.95
N LEU A 107 0.06 4.89 -20.80
CA LEU A 107 -1.07 4.64 -21.67
C LEU A 107 -1.40 5.92 -22.42
N GLU A 108 -2.21 5.82 -23.47
CA GLU A 108 -2.59 6.98 -24.29
C GLU A 108 -3.37 8.02 -23.50
N ASP A 109 -4.27 7.56 -22.62
CA ASP A 109 -5.15 8.42 -21.82
C ASP A 109 -4.82 8.43 -20.31
N GLY A 110 -3.68 7.84 -19.91
CA GLY A 110 -3.30 7.77 -18.50
C GLY A 110 -2.06 6.90 -18.22
N ILE A 111 -2.05 6.27 -17.06
CA ILE A 111 -0.93 5.46 -16.58
C ILE A 111 -1.41 4.10 -16.10
N PHE A 112 -0.59 3.09 -16.34
CA PHE A 112 -0.69 1.78 -15.72
C PHE A 112 0.41 1.67 -14.67
N ILE A 113 0.05 1.23 -13.47
CA ILE A 113 0.98 0.96 -12.37
C ILE A 113 0.65 -0.42 -11.79
N ARG A 114 1.67 -1.22 -11.49
CA ARG A 114 1.55 -2.44 -10.69
C ARG A 114 2.43 -2.31 -9.46
N VAL A 115 1.89 -2.61 -8.28
CA VAL A 115 2.68 -2.69 -7.04
C VAL A 115 3.37 -4.05 -6.99
N CYS A 116 4.71 -4.05 -6.98
CA CYS A 116 5.49 -5.27 -6.89
C CYS A 116 5.28 -5.93 -5.52
N GLY A 117 5.02 -7.24 -5.50
CA GLY A 117 4.79 -7.96 -4.25
C GLY A 117 3.50 -7.59 -3.53
N TYR A 118 2.50 -7.00 -4.22
CA TYR A 118 1.21 -6.65 -3.60
C TYR A 118 0.56 -7.82 -2.86
N ASP A 119 0.56 -9.02 -3.47
CA ASP A 119 0.04 -10.23 -2.84
C ASP A 119 0.73 -10.55 -1.52
N PHE A 120 2.06 -10.38 -1.47
CA PHE A 120 2.84 -10.59 -0.25
C PHE A 120 2.49 -9.55 0.83
N ILE A 121 2.36 -8.28 0.45
CA ILE A 121 1.99 -7.18 1.38
C ILE A 121 0.60 -7.44 1.99
N MET A 122 -0.36 -7.86 1.17
CA MET A 122 -1.73 -8.14 1.62
C MET A 122 -1.88 -9.52 2.27
N GLY A 123 -0.83 -10.36 2.24
CA GLY A 123 -0.85 -11.72 2.75
C GLY A 123 -1.75 -12.67 1.96
N PHE A 124 -1.96 -12.39 0.68
CA PHE A 124 -2.60 -13.33 -0.23
C PHE A 124 -1.69 -14.53 -0.45
N ARG A 125 -2.27 -15.72 -0.30
CA ARG A 125 -1.61 -16.97 -0.62
C ARG A 125 -1.95 -17.40 -2.04
N ARG A 126 -1.00 -18.02 -2.73
CA ARG A 126 -1.21 -18.55 -4.09
C ARG A 126 -2.28 -19.64 -4.05
N LYS A 127 -3.05 -19.75 -5.13
CA LYS A 127 -4.16 -20.71 -5.27
C LYS A 127 -3.64 -22.14 -5.08
N GLY A 128 -4.15 -22.85 -4.08
CA GLY A 128 -3.71 -24.20 -3.67
C GLY A 128 -3.84 -24.47 -2.17
N GLU A 129 -3.89 -23.42 -1.34
CA GLU A 129 -4.12 -23.53 0.11
C GLU A 129 -5.54 -23.05 0.47
N GLU A 130 -6.53 -23.94 0.49
CA GLU A 130 -7.78 -23.67 1.21
C GLU A 130 -7.50 -23.73 2.69
N ILE A 131 -7.44 -22.57 3.33
CA ILE A 131 -7.22 -22.47 4.76
C ILE A 131 -8.45 -21.79 5.35
N PRO A 132 -9.15 -22.45 6.31
CA PRO A 132 -10.34 -21.89 6.94
C PRO A 132 -10.08 -20.44 7.37
N ALA A 133 -11.08 -19.55 7.27
CA ALA A 133 -10.93 -18.14 7.61
C ALA A 133 -10.26 -17.90 8.98
N LYS A 134 -10.53 -18.80 9.94
CA LYS A 134 -9.88 -18.84 11.26
C LYS A 134 -8.37 -19.08 11.21
N ALA A 135 -7.90 -19.96 10.33
CA ALA A 135 -6.48 -20.25 10.15
C ALA A 135 -5.77 -19.21 9.25
N ALA A 136 -6.49 -18.49 8.38
CA ALA A 136 -5.97 -17.29 7.72
C ALA A 136 -5.80 -16.13 8.72
N PHE A 137 -6.74 -15.98 9.66
CA PHE A 137 -6.64 -15.02 10.76
C PHE A 137 -5.49 -15.38 11.72
N LEU A 138 -5.30 -16.65 12.06
CA LEU A 138 -4.15 -17.11 12.87
C LEU A 138 -2.81 -16.91 12.15
N ALA A 139 -2.73 -17.15 10.84
CA ALA A 139 -1.52 -16.89 10.08
C ALA A 139 -1.22 -15.39 9.95
N LEU A 140 -2.26 -14.56 9.87
CA LEU A 140 -2.18 -13.10 9.92
C LEU A 140 -1.73 -12.63 11.31
N GLU A 141 -2.29 -13.18 12.38
CA GLU A 141 -1.88 -12.95 13.77
C GLU A 141 -0.43 -13.39 14.03
N GLU A 142 0.02 -14.51 13.43
CA GLU A 142 1.38 -15.02 13.60
C GLU A 142 2.41 -14.19 12.81
N ALA A 143 2.06 -13.76 11.59
CA ALA A 143 2.84 -12.76 10.86
C ALA A 143 2.84 -11.41 11.61
N GLU A 144 1.68 -11.03 12.15
CA GLU A 144 1.41 -10.06 13.23
C GLU A 144 2.50 -10.09 14.31
N ARG A 145 2.62 -11.26 14.95
CA ARG A 145 3.49 -11.52 16.09
C ARG A 145 4.97 -11.55 15.72
N ARG A 146 5.30 -12.02 14.51
CA ARG A 146 6.68 -12.10 14.00
C ARG A 146 7.19 -10.79 13.41
N MET A 147 6.31 -9.92 12.92
CA MET A 147 6.68 -8.65 12.26
C MET A 147 6.22 -7.38 12.99
N GLY A 148 5.39 -7.48 14.04
CA GLY A 148 4.55 -6.36 14.48
C GLY A 148 4.88 -5.69 15.80
N GLY A 149 4.37 -4.46 15.95
CA GLY A 149 4.35 -3.68 17.19
C GLY A 149 5.43 -2.59 17.27
N ARG A 150 5.15 -1.49 17.99
CA ARG A 150 6.21 -0.51 18.35
C ARG A 150 7.18 -1.14 19.34
N SER A 151 6.70 -2.13 20.11
CA SER A 151 7.47 -2.96 21.02
C SER A 151 8.55 -3.79 20.33
N MET A 152 8.32 -4.30 19.11
CA MET A 152 9.27 -5.17 18.41
C MET A 152 10.15 -4.42 17.40
N GLN A 153 10.07 -3.08 17.33
CA GLN A 153 10.86 -2.27 16.39
C GLN A 153 12.35 -2.17 16.77
N PHE A 154 12.72 -2.46 18.02
CA PHE A 154 14.07 -2.25 18.54
C PHE A 154 14.85 -3.54 18.85
N ASP A 155 14.22 -4.73 18.72
CA ASP A 155 14.91 -6.01 18.93
C ASP A 155 15.88 -6.39 17.78
N CYS A 156 15.96 -5.58 16.73
CA CYS A 156 16.94 -5.71 15.64
C CYS A 156 18.16 -4.79 15.80
N CYS A 157 18.37 -4.14 16.95
CA CYS A 157 19.59 -3.38 17.19
C CYS A 157 20.79 -4.35 17.39
N SER A 158 21.41 -4.79 16.29
CA SER A 158 22.87 -4.98 16.12
C SER A 158 23.19 -5.77 14.85
N ALA A 159 23.31 -5.10 13.69
CA ALA A 159 24.13 -5.58 12.57
C ALA A 159 24.43 -4.45 11.59
N ASN A 160 25.56 -3.77 11.86
CA ASN A 160 26.43 -2.99 10.98
C ASN A 160 25.87 -1.77 10.26
N GLY A 161 26.41 -0.61 10.66
CA GLY A 161 26.28 0.65 9.97
C GLY A 161 27.02 0.68 8.64
N GLU A 162 26.45 1.40 7.69
CA GLU A 162 27.04 2.56 7.01
C GLU A 162 25.95 3.13 6.08
N GLY A 163 25.68 4.42 6.19
CA GLY A 163 24.63 5.05 5.38
C GLY A 163 24.22 6.44 5.86
N GLY A 164 25.18 7.29 6.22
CA GLY A 164 24.93 8.71 6.30
C GLY A 164 24.85 9.28 4.88
N MET A 165 23.65 9.66 4.42
CA MET A 165 23.50 10.48 3.22
C MET A 165 23.43 11.95 3.67
N GLN A 166 24.49 12.70 3.34
CA GLN A 166 24.46 14.16 3.24
C GLN A 166 23.63 14.60 2.04
#